data_AF-A0A151B7J1-F1
#
_entry.id   AF-A0A151B7J1-F1
#
_cell.length_a   1.000
_cell.length_b   1.000
_cell.length_c   1.000
_cell.angle_alpha   90.00
_cell.angle_beta   90.00
_cell.angle_gamma   90.00
#
_symmetry.space_group_name_H-M   'P 1'
#
loop_
_entity.id
_entity.type
_entity.pdbx_description
1 polymer ?
#
loop_
_entity_poly.entity_id
_entity_poly.type
_entity_poly.pdbx_seq_one_letter_code
_entity_poly.pdbx_strand_id
1 'polypeptide(L)' 'MNSENIKSLIRQIQDELMLAENKFNNALNQTDMDIAAIDIKACEDKLNLLYKKAKEMGL' A
#
# COMPACT_ATOMS: atom_id res chain seq x y z
N MET A 1 8.28 10.63 -14.89
CA MET A 1 7.11 10.35 -14.05
C MET A 1 6.57 11.71 -13.60
N ASN A 2 5.33 12.07 -13.93
CA ASN A 2 4.76 13.39 -13.62
C ASN A 2 3.97 13.34 -12.29
N SER A 3 3.73 14.49 -11.67
CA SER A 3 3.08 14.60 -10.36
C SER A 3 1.72 13.90 -10.25
N GLU A 4 0.90 14.00 -11.30
CA GLU A 4 -0.40 13.32 -11.40
C GLU A 4 -0.26 11.79 -11.40
N ASN A 5 0.83 11.26 -11.96
CA ASN A 5 1.10 9.82 -11.99
C ASN A 5 1.47 9.30 -10.58
N ILE A 6 2.29 10.05 -9.82
CA ILE A 6 2.62 9.67 -8.44
C ILE A 6 1.38 9.68 -7.54
N LYS A 7 0.53 10.71 -7.64
CA LYS A 7 -0.70 10.79 -6.83
C LYS A 7 -1.65 9.64 -7.16
N SER A 8 -1.80 9.31 -8.44
CA SER A 8 -2.62 8.18 -8.88
C SER A 8 -2.08 6.86 -8.34
N LEU A 9 -0.77 6.63 -8.39
CA LEU A 9 -0.13 5.45 -7.83
C LEU A 9 -0.30 5.37 -6.30
N ILE A 10 -0.12 6.48 -5.58
CA ILE A 10 -0.34 6.51 -4.12
C ILE A 10 -1.78 6.09 -3.80
N ARG A 11 -2.77 6.64 -4.50
CA ARG A 11 -4.18 6.27 -4.29
C ARG A 11 -4.42 4.78 -4.56
N GLN A 12 -3.89 4.25 -5.66
CA GLN A 12 -4.01 2.83 -5.98
C GLN A 12 -3.44 1.93 -4.88
N ILE A 13 -2.24 2.24 -4.38
CA ILE A 13 -1.64 1.44 -3.30
C ILE A 13 -2.38 1.61 -1.97
N GLN A 14 -2.99 2.77 -1.71
CA GLN A 14 -3.87 2.96 -0.54
C GLN A 14 -5.15 2.10 -0.64
N ASP A 15 -5.75 1.99 -1.83
CA ASP A 15 -6.88 1.11 -2.06
C ASP A 15 -6.50 -0.37 -1.88
N GLU A 16 -5.31 -0.78 -2.38
CA GLU A 16 -4.75 -2.12 -2.15
C GLU A 16 -4.51 -2.41 -0.66
N LEU A 17 -3.95 -1.45 0.08
CA LEU A 17 -3.71 -1.55 1.51
C LEU A 17 -5.03 -1.77 2.27
N MET A 18 -6.05 -0.96 1.97
CA MET A 18 -7.38 -1.11 2.59
C MET A 18 -7.97 -2.51 2.33
N LEU A 19 -7.77 -3.07 1.14
CA LEU A 19 -8.22 -4.43 0.83
C LEU A 19 -7.44 -5.48 1.63
N ALA A 20 -6.13 -5.31 1.80
CA ALA A 20 -5.29 -6.21 2.59
C ALA A 20 -5.63 -6.15 4.09
N GLU A 21 -5.86 -4.95 4.64
CA GLU A 21 -6.35 -4.76 6.01
C GLU A 21 -7.72 -5.42 6.22
N ASN A 22 -8.64 -5.27 5.28
CA ASN A 22 -9.92 -5.96 5.33
C ASN A 22 -9.77 -7.48 5.31
N LYS A 23 -8.87 -8.04 4.49
CA LYS A 23 -8.58 -9.48 4.48
C LYS A 23 -8.02 -9.93 5.83
N PHE A 24 -7.08 -9.19 6.41
CA PHE A 24 -6.50 -9.50 7.72
C PHE A 24 -7.58 -9.50 8.82
N ASN A 25 -8.46 -8.50 8.82
CA ASN A 25 -9.53 -8.37 9.80
C ASN A 25 -10.61 -9.45 9.68
N ASN A 26 -10.79 -10.04 8.49
CA ASN A 26 -11.79 -11.07 8.23
C ASN A 26 -11.18 -12.48 8.06
N ALA A 27 -9.88 -12.65 8.31
CA ALA A 27 -9.22 -13.93 8.18
C ALA A 27 -9.75 -14.93 9.22
N LEU A 28 -10.06 -16.15 8.77
CA LEU A 28 -10.61 -17.21 9.62
C LEU A 28 -9.53 -18.16 10.16
N ASN A 29 -8.29 -18.04 9.67
CA ASN A 29 -7.18 -18.88 10.07
C ASN A 29 -5.85 -18.09 10.02
N GLN A 30 -4.83 -18.66 10.67
CA GLN A 30 -3.51 -18.03 10.80
C GLN A 30 -2.82 -17.82 9.45
N THR A 31 -2.92 -18.79 8.54
CA THR A 31 -2.29 -18.69 7.21
C THR A 31 -2.81 -17.50 6.42
N ASP A 32 -4.12 -17.26 6.44
CA ASP A 32 -4.75 -16.11 5.78
C ASP A 32 -4.32 -14.78 6.43
N MET A 33 -4.20 -14.76 7.77
CA MET A 33 -3.66 -13.60 8.48
C MET A 33 -2.22 -13.31 8.08
N ASP A 34 -1.37 -14.34 8.00
CA ASP A 34 0.05 -14.19 7.65
C ASP A 34 0.20 -13.66 6.22
N ILE A 35 -0.57 -14.18 5.26
CA ILE A 35 -0.60 -13.69 3.88
C ILE A 35 -1.04 -12.23 3.82
N ALA A 36 -2.14 -11.89 4.52
CA ALA A 36 -2.64 -10.52 4.54
C ALA A 36 -1.65 -9.54 5.22
N ALA A 37 -0.94 -9.97 6.26
CA ALA A 37 0.11 -9.18 6.90
C ALA A 37 1.30 -8.91 5.97
N ILE A 38 1.71 -9.90 5.17
CA ILE A 38 2.74 -9.73 4.14
C ILE A 38 2.28 -8.70 3.09
N ASP A 39 1.03 -8.79 2.63
CA ASP A 39 0.46 -7.85 1.66
C ASP A 39 0.40 -6.41 2.21
N ILE A 40 -0.04 -6.24 3.47
CA ILE A 40 -0.05 -4.95 4.17
C ILE A 40 1.36 -4.37 4.19
N LYS A 41 2.35 -5.15 4.63
CA LYS A 41 3.73 -4.67 4.73
C LYS A 41 4.30 -4.25 3.38
N ALA A 42 4.01 -5.01 2.32
CA ALA A 42 4.42 -4.68 0.97
C ALA A 42 3.79 -3.36 0.47
N CYS A 43 2.52 -3.11 0.82
CA CYS A 43 1.85 -1.85 0.47
C CYS A 43 2.45 -0.65 1.20
N GLU A 44 2.73 -0.77 2.50
CA GLU A 44 3.40 0.28 3.29
C GLU A 44 4.77 0.64 2.71
N ASP A 45 5.58 -0.36 2.34
CA ASP A 45 6.91 -0.14 1.79
C ASP A 45 6.84 0.56 0.41
N LYS A 46 5.88 0.18 -0.44
CA LYS A 46 5.59 0.88 -1.71
C LYS A 46 5.16 2.33 -1.47
N LEU A 47 4.26 2.57 -0.51
CA LEU A 47 3.81 3.93 -0.16
C LEU A 47 4.96 4.81 0.30
N ASN A 48 5.80 4.30 1.20
CA ASN A 48 6.99 5.00 1.69
C ASN A 48 7.92 5.41 0.55
N LEU A 49 8.15 4.51 -0.42
CA LEU A 49 8.95 4.83 -1.60
C LEU A 49 8.28 5.90 -2.47
N LEU A 50 6.97 5.81 -2.68
CA LEU A 50 6.23 6.81 -3.47
C LEU A 50 6.23 8.18 -2.79
N TYR A 51 6.05 8.25 -1.48
CA TYR A 51 6.13 9.51 -0.73
C TYR A 51 7.53 10.12 -0.77
N LYS A 52 8.59 9.29 -0.66
CA LYS A 52 9.96 9.76 -0.83
C LYS A 52 10.18 10.36 -2.22
N LYS A 53 9.70 9.69 -3.26
CA LYS A 53 9.76 10.22 -4.65
C LYS A 53 8.93 11.48 -4.83
N ALA A 54 7.74 11.54 -4.24
CA ALA A 54 6.90 12.74 -4.26
C ALA A 54 7.64 13.95 -3.67
N LYS A 55 8.29 13.75 -2.52
CA LYS A 55 9.13 14.76 -1.86
C LYS A 55 10.31 15.19 -2.72
N GLU A 56 11.00 14.26 -3.38
CA GLU A 56 12.11 14.55 -4.32
C GLU A 56 11.63 15.38 -5.53
N MET A 57 10.35 15.27 -5.89
CA MET A 57 9.70 16.05 -6.96
C MET A 57 9.11 17.39 -6.47
N GLY A 58 9.20 17.72 -5.18
CA GLY A 58 8.64 18.93 -4.60
C GLY A 58 7.12 18.93 -4.45
N LEU A 59 6.50 17.75 -4.34
CA LEU A 59 5.07 17.56 -4.10
C LEU A 59 4.75 17.39 -2.61
#